data_AF-A0A9X9MG26-F1
#
_entry.id   AF-A0A9X9MG26-F1
#
_cell.length_a   1.000
_cell.length_b   1.000
_cell.length_c   1.000
_cell.angle_alpha   90.00
_cell.angle_beta   90.00
_cell.angle_gamma   90.00
#
_symmetry.space_group_name_H-M   'P 1'
#
loop_
_entity.id
_entity.type
_entity.pdbx_description
1 polymer ?
#
loop_
_entity_poly.entity_id
_entity_poly.type
_entity_poly.pdbx_seq_one_letter_code
_entity_poly.pdbx_strand_id
1 'polypeptide(L)'
;MSCVYVILFTTLRRMVVVGNFFSTSHYGVYEASSSSLPVFSPDLAIHMSPSKIIKKGASVVAYCTIMDNFETLVEIVTGDLVQVKELPLTISKTRNVAEKTCLKYITEFNNNKKTAKPLSQLGNTDCSHKIIASLAYKKAITLEGRYTCSKSSITGSPIRINADVPIRLREFLSGRPILKSSNNDLDEALAWFQGDLHLIRRLKYYNEGLPQWRFVTEVGRKNNNGRLIAELIEYKLVAIRDFSKAMKYFESIKNEFDNSADGLHHLKTNQEQYGVELSYLYDSSFFTNHNDFKHVPRYLVSTDGVAPGDFKVDFKFKSKSMLSRNRGPADKHTFKYDQGITYLTYRWLRLKNFMIPPQKSTRSIAGRFSESYEEGWLCPL
;
A
#
# COMPACT_ATOMS: atom_id res chain seq x y z
N MET A 1 -6.81 10.59 -10.14
CA MET A 1 -5.62 10.73 -9.29
C MET A 1 -5.27 9.34 -8.85
N SER A 2 -4.03 8.97 -9.06
CA SER A 2 -3.53 7.64 -8.72
C SER A 2 -2.53 7.76 -7.60
N CYS A 3 -2.61 6.83 -6.64
CA CYS A 3 -1.67 6.73 -5.53
C CYS A 3 -1.16 5.29 -5.41
N VAL A 4 0.12 5.16 -5.08
CA VAL A 4 0.74 3.91 -4.66
C VAL A 4 1.35 4.10 -3.27
N TYR A 5 1.25 3.08 -2.44
CA TYR A 5 1.78 3.07 -1.09
C TYR A 5 2.97 2.13 -1.03
N VAL A 6 4.05 2.63 -0.44
CA VAL A 6 5.32 1.94 -0.33
C VAL A 6 5.62 1.70 1.12
N ILE A 7 5.76 0.44 1.51
CA ILE A 7 6.25 0.01 2.82
C ILE A 7 7.71 -0.40 2.69
N LEU A 8 8.62 0.38 3.27
CA LEU A 8 10.04 0.06 3.35
C LEU A 8 10.36 -0.65 4.67
N PHE A 9 10.81 -1.89 4.55
CA PHE A 9 11.32 -2.72 5.64
C PHE A 9 12.84 -2.60 5.72
N THR A 10 13.32 -1.66 6.52
CA THR A 10 14.77 -1.41 6.67
C THR A 10 15.54 -2.59 7.26
N THR A 11 14.90 -3.41 8.10
CA THR A 11 15.49 -4.62 8.70
C THR A 11 15.58 -5.79 7.71
N LEU A 12 14.57 -5.94 6.85
CA LEU A 12 14.51 -7.02 5.85
C LEU A 12 15.11 -6.63 4.50
N ARG A 13 15.48 -5.35 4.31
CA ARG A 13 15.88 -4.75 3.02
C ARG A 13 14.88 -5.09 1.91
N ARG A 14 13.60 -4.91 2.22
CA ARG A 14 12.49 -5.17 1.30
C ARG A 14 11.61 -3.95 1.20
N MET A 15 11.05 -3.76 0.01
CA MET A 15 10.03 -2.77 -0.26
C MET A 15 8.78 -3.50 -0.72
N VAL A 16 7.64 -3.18 -0.11
CA VAL A 16 6.33 -3.67 -0.57
C VAL A 16 5.61 -2.50 -1.20
N VAL A 17 5.27 -2.61 -2.47
CA VAL A 17 4.49 -1.61 -3.20
C VAL A 17 3.09 -2.15 -3.38
N VAL A 18 2.12 -1.40 -2.88
CA VAL A 18 0.70 -1.71 -3.00
C VAL A 18 -0.05 -0.53 -3.56
N GLY A 19 -1.17 -0.78 -4.21
CA GLY A 19 -2.04 0.29 -4.66
C GLY A 19 -3.38 -0.25 -5.10
N ASN A 20 -4.37 0.63 -5.09
CA ASN A 20 -5.71 0.34 -5.55
C ASN A 20 -6.26 1.55 -6.29
N PHE A 21 -6.65 1.36 -7.55
CA PHE A 21 -7.26 2.40 -8.36
C PHE A 21 -8.36 1.78 -9.22
N PHE A 22 -9.61 2.06 -8.87
CA PHE A 22 -10.81 1.46 -9.48
C PHE A 22 -10.74 -0.07 -9.56
N SER A 23 -10.64 -0.64 -10.76
CA SER A 23 -10.53 -2.08 -11.03
C SER A 23 -9.10 -2.60 -11.06
N THR A 24 -8.10 -1.71 -11.03
CA THR A 24 -6.68 -2.07 -11.04
C THR A 24 -6.12 -2.04 -9.62
N SER A 25 -5.41 -3.10 -9.25
CA SER A 25 -4.70 -3.18 -7.97
C SER A 25 -3.31 -3.74 -8.21
N HIS A 26 -2.36 -3.23 -7.44
CA HIS A 26 -0.97 -3.67 -7.52
C HIS A 26 -0.53 -4.25 -6.19
N TYR A 27 0.24 -5.32 -6.27
CA TYR A 27 1.02 -5.84 -5.17
C TYR A 27 2.34 -6.36 -5.70
N GLY A 28 3.44 -5.83 -5.18
CA GLY A 28 4.77 -6.33 -5.48
C GLY A 28 5.69 -6.23 -4.27
N VAL A 29 6.57 -7.21 -4.14
CA VAL A 29 7.68 -7.19 -3.20
C VAL A 29 8.95 -6.98 -3.99
N TYR A 30 9.80 -6.06 -3.55
CA TYR A 30 11.00 -5.64 -4.23
C TYR A 30 12.18 -5.61 -3.25
N GLU A 31 13.38 -5.76 -3.78
CA GLU A 31 14.61 -5.55 -3.02
C GLU A 31 14.81 -4.06 -2.74
N ALA A 32 15.18 -3.72 -1.51
CA ALA A 32 15.55 -2.36 -1.15
C ALA A 32 17.08 -2.27 -1.09
N SER A 33 17.67 -1.69 -2.13
CA SER A 33 19.11 -1.41 -2.22
C SER A 33 19.56 -0.30 -1.26
N SER A 34 18.64 0.57 -0.85
CA SER A 34 18.90 1.64 0.12
C SER A 34 17.96 1.60 1.32
N SER A 35 18.37 2.21 2.43
CA SER A 35 17.51 2.44 3.60
C SER A 35 16.63 3.69 3.45
N SER A 36 16.65 4.34 2.28
CA SER A 36 15.87 5.52 1.94
C SER A 36 14.78 5.18 0.94
N LEU A 37 13.74 6.00 0.93
CA LEU A 37 12.67 5.92 -0.04
C LEU A 37 13.04 6.74 -1.30
N PRO A 38 12.60 6.30 -2.50
CA PRO A 38 12.90 7.04 -3.73
C PRO A 38 12.27 8.43 -3.68
N VAL A 39 13.02 9.43 -4.14
CA VAL A 39 12.54 10.80 -4.28
C VAL A 39 12.64 11.16 -5.75
N PHE A 40 11.51 11.47 -6.36
CA PHE A 40 11.42 11.71 -7.79
C PHE A 40 11.69 13.17 -8.14
N SER A 41 12.13 13.39 -9.37
CA SER A 41 12.31 14.73 -9.91
C SER A 41 10.97 15.46 -10.01
N PRO A 42 10.90 16.76 -9.68
CA PRO A 42 9.66 17.56 -9.76
C PRO A 42 8.93 17.50 -11.10
N ASP A 43 9.64 17.27 -12.21
CA ASP A 43 9.05 17.22 -13.56
C ASP A 43 8.21 15.97 -13.84
N LEU A 44 8.30 14.94 -12.98
CA LEU A 44 7.44 13.76 -13.03
C LEU A 44 6.07 14.00 -12.38
N ALA A 45 5.82 15.18 -11.80
CA ALA A 45 4.55 15.52 -11.14
C ALA A 45 4.11 14.52 -10.06
N ILE A 46 5.06 13.77 -9.49
CA ILE A 46 4.80 12.85 -8.38
C ILE A 46 4.94 13.61 -7.06
N HIS A 47 3.90 13.51 -6.25
CA HIS A 47 3.84 14.04 -4.89
C HIS A 47 4.09 12.93 -3.89
N MET A 48 4.75 13.27 -2.79
CA MET A 48 5.17 12.30 -1.79
C MET A 48 4.73 12.74 -0.40
N SER A 49 4.10 11.84 0.35
CA SER A 49 3.77 12.05 1.76
C SER A 49 5.07 12.23 2.60
N PRO A 50 4.97 12.64 3.88
CA PRO A 50 6.10 12.61 4.82
C PRO A 50 6.92 11.32 4.70
N SER A 51 8.24 11.43 4.60
CA SER A 51 9.15 10.34 4.18
C SER A 51 10.42 10.19 5.02
N LYS A 52 10.61 11.04 6.04
CA LYS A 52 11.80 10.96 6.90
C LYS A 52 11.76 9.68 7.73
N ILE A 53 12.77 8.83 7.55
CA ILE A 53 12.93 7.59 8.32
C ILE A 53 13.88 7.88 9.48
N ILE A 54 13.35 7.83 10.70
CA ILE A 54 14.11 8.11 11.93
C ILE A 54 14.48 6.85 12.72
N LYS A 55 13.83 5.72 12.45
CA LYS A 55 14.01 4.46 13.21
C LYS A 55 13.88 3.26 12.27
N LYS A 56 14.70 2.22 12.50
CA LYS A 56 14.57 0.92 11.81
C LYS A 56 13.18 0.31 12.00
N GLY A 57 12.67 -0.46 11.04
CA GLY A 57 11.33 -1.04 11.02
C GLY A 57 10.63 -0.85 9.67
N ALA A 58 9.29 -0.79 9.71
CA ALA A 58 8.40 -0.64 8.55
C ALA A 58 7.87 0.80 8.41
N SER A 59 8.51 1.59 7.54
CA SER A 59 8.08 2.95 7.20
C SER A 59 7.19 2.95 5.96
N VAL A 60 6.19 3.81 5.93
CA VAL A 60 5.16 3.87 4.88
C VAL A 60 5.09 5.26 4.28
N VAL A 61 5.07 5.32 2.95
CA VAL A 61 4.92 6.55 2.17
C VAL A 61 3.92 6.36 1.05
N ALA A 62 3.15 7.40 0.75
CA ALA A 62 2.31 7.47 -0.43
C ALA A 62 3.00 8.31 -1.50
N TYR A 63 3.01 7.78 -2.73
CA TYR A 63 3.33 8.50 -3.94
C TYR A 63 2.05 8.68 -4.73
N CYS A 64 1.73 9.91 -5.11
CA CYS A 64 0.50 10.21 -5.85
C CYS A 64 0.79 11.12 -7.04
N THR A 65 0.03 10.95 -8.11
CA THR A 65 0.07 11.82 -9.30
C THR A 65 -1.36 12.16 -9.74
N ILE A 66 -1.51 13.36 -10.30
CA ILE A 66 -2.72 13.82 -10.98
C ILE A 66 -2.54 13.86 -12.51
N MET A 67 -1.35 13.49 -12.99
CA MET A 67 -0.94 13.59 -14.39
C MET A 67 -0.93 12.24 -15.09
N ASP A 68 -0.41 11.23 -14.40
CA ASP A 68 -0.24 9.89 -14.98
C ASP A 68 -1.31 8.94 -14.46
N ASN A 69 -1.51 7.85 -15.20
CA ASN A 69 -2.38 6.77 -14.74
C ASN A 69 -1.66 5.91 -13.67
N PHE A 70 -2.44 5.03 -13.04
CA PHE A 70 -1.96 4.18 -11.97
C PHE A 70 -0.83 3.23 -12.37
N GLU A 71 -0.90 2.63 -13.56
CA GLU A 71 0.10 1.68 -14.06
C GLU A 71 1.44 2.38 -14.30
N THR A 72 1.42 3.55 -14.95
CA THR A 72 2.61 4.39 -15.14
C THR A 72 3.22 4.82 -13.81
N LEU A 73 2.40 5.17 -12.80
CA LEU A 73 2.91 5.49 -11.47
C LEU A 73 3.61 4.28 -10.82
N VAL A 74 3.03 3.08 -10.93
CA VAL A 74 3.65 1.85 -10.44
C VAL A 74 4.98 1.60 -11.15
N GLU A 75 5.03 1.74 -12.48
CA GLU A 75 6.26 1.60 -13.27
C GLU A 75 7.34 2.58 -12.85
N ILE A 76 7.02 3.87 -12.69
CA ILE A 76 7.99 4.88 -12.24
C ILE A 76 8.50 4.56 -10.83
N VAL A 77 7.60 4.17 -9.91
CA VAL A 77 7.97 3.87 -8.52
C VAL A 77 8.82 2.60 -8.41
N THR A 78 8.66 1.66 -9.35
CA THR A 78 9.30 0.34 -9.29
C THR A 78 10.39 0.12 -10.33
N GLY A 79 10.62 1.05 -11.25
CA GLY A 79 11.44 0.86 -12.46
C GLY A 79 12.88 0.43 -12.19
N ASP A 80 13.51 0.98 -11.16
CA ASP A 80 14.89 0.63 -10.77
C ASP A 80 14.95 -0.47 -9.70
N LEU A 81 13.80 -1.04 -9.31
CA LEU A 81 13.71 -2.02 -8.24
C LEU A 81 13.67 -3.45 -8.79
N VAL A 82 14.46 -4.33 -8.18
CA VAL A 82 14.44 -5.75 -8.50
C VAL A 82 13.23 -6.39 -7.81
N GLN A 83 12.27 -6.86 -8.60
CA GLN A 83 11.09 -7.56 -8.09
C GLN A 83 11.49 -8.93 -7.53
N VAL A 84 11.10 -9.19 -6.28
CA VAL A 84 11.23 -10.49 -5.62
C VAL A 84 10.09 -11.39 -6.11
N LYS A 85 10.30 -12.04 -7.26
CA LYS A 85 9.31 -12.93 -7.89
C LYS A 85 9.07 -14.20 -7.06
N GLU A 86 10.10 -14.67 -6.36
CA GLU A 86 10.06 -15.83 -5.45
C GLU A 86 10.87 -15.57 -4.19
N LEU A 87 10.61 -16.35 -3.12
CA LEU A 87 11.54 -16.41 -1.98
C LEU A 87 12.95 -16.71 -2.48
N PRO A 88 14.01 -16.17 -1.83
CA PRO A 88 15.39 -16.44 -2.22
C PRO A 88 15.58 -17.94 -2.46
N LEU A 89 16.17 -18.31 -3.61
CA LEU A 89 16.28 -19.70 -4.07
C LEU A 89 16.71 -20.67 -2.96
N THR A 90 17.65 -20.26 -2.11
CA THR A 90 18.10 -21.05 -0.95
C THR A 90 16.99 -21.28 0.07
N ILE A 91 16.25 -20.23 0.46
CA ILE A 91 15.12 -20.33 1.39
C ILE A 91 13.97 -21.13 0.75
N SER A 92 13.77 -21.00 -0.56
CA SER A 92 12.80 -21.78 -1.33
C SER A 92 13.17 -23.27 -1.33
N LYS A 93 14.43 -23.62 -1.62
CA LYS A 93 14.95 -24.99 -1.60
C LYS A 93 14.83 -25.62 -0.21
N THR A 94 15.33 -24.96 0.84
CA THR A 94 15.25 -25.50 2.22
C THR A 94 13.81 -25.71 2.66
N ARG A 95 12.91 -24.77 2.34
CA ARG A 95 11.47 -24.95 2.62
C ARG A 95 10.89 -26.12 1.84
N ASN A 96 11.17 -26.21 0.55
CA ASN A 96 10.64 -27.29 -0.29
C ASN A 96 11.13 -28.66 0.21
N VAL A 97 12.37 -28.75 0.70
CA VAL A 97 12.87 -29.95 1.37
C VAL A 97 12.08 -30.22 2.65
N ALA A 98 11.95 -29.25 3.55
CA ALA A 98 11.21 -29.41 4.80
C ALA A 98 9.72 -29.79 4.57
N GLU A 99 9.06 -29.18 3.59
CA GLU A 99 7.69 -29.52 3.19
C GLU A 99 7.60 -30.94 2.63
N LYS A 100 8.52 -31.35 1.75
CA LYS A 100 8.56 -32.72 1.23
C LYS A 100 8.81 -33.74 2.32
N THR A 101 9.77 -33.48 3.21
CA THR A 101 10.09 -34.35 4.35
C THR A 101 8.88 -34.48 5.27
N CYS A 102 8.26 -33.36 5.64
CA CYS A 102 7.07 -33.37 6.48
C CYS A 102 5.88 -34.06 5.80
N LEU A 103 5.63 -33.81 4.52
CA LEU A 103 4.54 -34.47 3.78
C LEU A 103 4.75 -35.98 3.69
N LYS A 104 5.99 -36.42 3.43
CA LYS A 104 6.35 -37.84 3.44
C LYS A 104 6.06 -38.46 4.81
N TYR A 105 6.52 -37.82 5.88
CA TYR A 105 6.26 -38.26 7.24
C TYR A 105 4.76 -38.35 7.54
N ILE A 106 3.98 -37.32 7.20
CA ILE A 106 2.52 -37.33 7.40
C ILE A 106 1.86 -38.45 6.58
N THR A 107 2.31 -38.68 5.36
CA THR A 107 1.76 -39.73 4.49
C THR A 107 2.01 -41.11 5.10
N GLU A 108 3.25 -41.38 5.53
CA GLU A 108 3.62 -42.61 6.21
C GLU A 108 2.85 -42.80 7.53
N PHE A 109 2.68 -41.72 8.28
CA PHE A 109 1.90 -41.68 9.51
C PHE A 109 0.39 -41.94 9.29
N ASN A 110 -0.11 -41.62 8.10
CA ASN A 110 -1.51 -41.81 7.69
C ASN A 110 -1.77 -43.13 6.94
N ASN A 111 -0.76 -43.96 6.68
CA ASN A 111 -0.83 -45.13 5.79
C ASN A 111 -1.90 -46.18 6.13
N ASN A 112 -2.64 -46.09 7.24
CA ASN A 112 -3.58 -47.14 7.66
C ASN A 112 -4.96 -46.72 8.17
N LYS A 113 -5.40 -45.44 8.13
CA LYS A 113 -6.76 -45.09 8.61
C LYS A 113 -7.43 -43.94 7.85
N LYS A 114 -8.74 -44.05 7.63
CA LYS A 114 -9.64 -42.98 7.14
C LYS A 114 -9.79 -41.78 8.10
N THR A 115 -9.18 -41.86 9.29
CA THR A 115 -9.32 -40.89 10.39
C THR A 115 -8.14 -39.93 10.42
N ALA A 116 -8.42 -38.63 10.53
CA ALA A 116 -7.37 -37.63 10.65
C ALA A 116 -6.54 -37.83 11.92
N LYS A 117 -5.23 -37.63 11.79
CA LYS A 117 -4.30 -37.78 12.90
C LYS A 117 -4.11 -36.48 13.67
N PRO A 118 -3.96 -36.53 15.01
CA PRO A 118 -3.74 -35.33 15.82
C PRO A 118 -2.45 -34.58 15.44
N LEU A 119 -2.53 -33.27 15.32
CA LEU A 119 -1.39 -32.37 15.12
C LEU A 119 -0.40 -32.44 16.30
N SER A 120 -0.89 -32.65 17.52
CA SER A 120 -0.04 -32.83 18.72
C SER A 120 0.98 -33.96 18.58
N GLN A 121 0.67 -34.99 17.77
CA GLN A 121 1.57 -36.12 17.52
C GLN A 121 2.66 -35.82 16.49
N LEU A 122 2.59 -34.66 15.82
CA LEU A 122 3.61 -34.20 14.86
C LEU A 122 4.69 -33.33 15.53
N GLY A 123 4.52 -32.92 16.80
CA GLY A 123 5.34 -31.92 17.47
C GLY A 123 6.83 -32.25 17.67
N ASN A 124 7.24 -33.53 17.53
CA ASN A 124 8.63 -33.98 17.67
C ASN A 124 9.32 -34.28 16.32
N THR A 125 8.80 -33.72 15.22
CA THR A 125 9.26 -34.04 13.86
C THR A 125 9.67 -32.77 13.11
N ASP A 126 10.18 -32.90 11.89
CA ASP A 126 10.46 -31.77 10.99
C ASP A 126 9.20 -30.98 10.56
N CYS A 127 8.01 -31.39 11.01
CA CYS A 127 6.73 -30.75 10.75
C CYS A 127 6.43 -29.57 11.69
N SER A 128 7.21 -28.48 11.59
CA SER A 128 6.87 -27.25 12.32
C SER A 128 5.49 -26.70 11.92
N HIS A 129 4.85 -25.94 12.82
CA HIS A 129 3.58 -25.25 12.57
C HIS A 129 3.56 -24.41 11.28
N LYS A 130 4.68 -23.76 10.94
CA LYS A 130 4.83 -23.05 9.67
C LYS A 130 4.78 -23.98 8.46
N ILE A 131 5.42 -25.15 8.53
CA ILE A 131 5.43 -26.13 7.44
C ILE A 131 4.05 -26.77 7.30
N ILE A 132 3.38 -27.11 8.39
CA ILE A 132 1.99 -27.60 8.39
C ILE A 132 1.04 -26.59 7.75
N ALA A 133 1.10 -25.33 8.17
CA ALA A 133 0.28 -24.28 7.56
C ALA A 133 0.62 -24.06 6.08
N SER A 134 1.89 -24.20 5.69
CA SER A 134 2.34 -24.15 4.30
C SER A 134 1.72 -25.27 3.45
N LEU A 135 1.75 -26.51 3.95
CA LEU A 135 1.18 -27.68 3.29
C LEU A 135 -0.34 -27.59 3.20
N ALA A 136 -1.01 -27.14 4.26
CA ALA A 136 -2.46 -26.95 4.29
C ALA A 136 -2.89 -25.91 3.26
N TYR A 137 -2.20 -24.77 3.21
CA TYR A 137 -2.45 -23.75 2.21
C TYR A 137 -2.25 -24.25 0.77
N LYS A 138 -1.19 -25.03 0.52
CA LYS A 138 -0.94 -25.69 -0.78
C LYS A 138 -1.94 -26.82 -1.10
N LYS A 139 -2.93 -27.06 -0.24
CA LYS A 139 -3.90 -28.16 -0.32
C LYS A 139 -3.25 -29.54 -0.39
N ALA A 140 -2.00 -29.67 0.07
CA ALA A 140 -1.31 -30.96 0.15
C ALA A 140 -1.86 -31.82 1.30
N ILE A 141 -2.35 -31.15 2.35
CA ILE A 141 -3.07 -31.76 3.48
C ILE A 141 -4.35 -30.98 3.76
N THR A 142 -5.32 -31.63 4.40
CA THR A 142 -6.54 -30.99 4.92
C THR A 142 -6.45 -30.90 6.43
N LEU A 143 -6.67 -29.72 6.99
CA LEU A 143 -6.79 -29.52 8.44
C LEU A 143 -8.26 -29.59 8.85
N GLU A 144 -8.58 -30.39 9.85
CA GLU A 144 -9.89 -30.46 10.49
C GLU A 144 -9.76 -30.30 12.01
N GLY A 145 -10.87 -30.18 12.74
CA GLY A 145 -10.85 -30.12 14.22
C GLY A 145 -11.07 -28.74 14.82
N ARG A 146 -10.88 -28.64 16.14
CA ARG A 146 -11.36 -27.52 16.96
C ARG A 146 -10.61 -26.18 16.75
N TYR A 147 -9.40 -26.23 16.21
CA TYR A 147 -8.58 -25.02 15.93
C TYR A 147 -8.54 -24.65 14.43
N THR A 148 -9.60 -24.97 13.68
CA THR A 148 -9.75 -24.58 12.27
C THR A 148 -10.80 -23.48 12.10
N CYS A 149 -10.66 -22.65 11.07
CA CYS A 149 -11.51 -21.45 10.88
C CYS A 149 -12.81 -21.75 10.15
N SER A 150 -12.78 -22.79 9.36
CA SER A 150 -13.89 -23.27 8.59
C SER A 150 -13.98 -24.76 8.79
N LYS A 151 -15.21 -25.28 8.95
CA LYS A 151 -15.47 -26.69 8.67
C LYS A 151 -15.36 -26.83 7.15
N SER A 152 -14.13 -26.86 6.63
CA SER A 152 -13.90 -26.98 5.19
C SER A 152 -14.71 -28.17 4.68
N SER A 153 -15.54 -27.93 3.67
CA SER A 153 -16.19 -29.00 2.92
C SER A 153 -15.10 -30.00 2.53
N ILE A 154 -15.37 -31.29 2.72
CA ILE A 154 -14.44 -32.44 2.66
C ILE A 154 -13.76 -32.63 1.28
N THR A 155 -13.84 -31.65 0.38
CA THR A 155 -13.30 -31.64 -0.99
C THR A 155 -11.78 -31.40 -1.07
N GLY A 156 -11.04 -31.60 0.03
CA GLY A 156 -9.59 -31.43 0.11
C GLY A 156 -8.77 -32.70 -0.16
N SER A 157 -7.45 -32.61 0.09
CA SER A 157 -6.50 -33.73 0.03
C SER A 157 -6.96 -34.93 0.87
N PRO A 158 -6.72 -36.18 0.43
CA PRO A 158 -7.02 -37.38 1.21
C PRO A 158 -6.22 -37.46 2.51
N ILE A 159 -5.12 -36.71 2.61
CA ILE A 159 -4.27 -36.65 3.79
C ILE A 159 -4.89 -35.65 4.78
N ARG A 160 -5.43 -36.14 5.90
CA ARG A 160 -6.11 -35.32 6.90
C ARG A 160 -5.33 -35.26 8.21
N ILE A 161 -5.25 -34.07 8.79
CA ILE A 161 -4.67 -33.81 10.11
C ILE A 161 -5.72 -33.09 10.97
N ASN A 162 -5.96 -33.61 12.17
CA ASN A 162 -6.82 -33.01 13.17
C ASN A 162 -6.00 -31.98 13.96
N ALA A 163 -6.29 -30.70 13.79
CA ALA A 163 -5.79 -29.60 14.62
C ALA A 163 -6.43 -29.66 16.01
N ASP A 164 -5.97 -30.63 16.81
CA ASP A 164 -6.32 -30.87 18.21
C ASP A 164 -5.58 -29.94 19.18
N VAL A 165 -4.49 -29.33 18.70
CA VAL A 165 -3.71 -28.26 19.33
C VAL A 165 -3.63 -27.03 18.41
N PRO A 166 -3.47 -25.81 18.97
CA PRO A 166 -3.45 -24.60 18.17
C PRO A 166 -2.14 -24.41 17.39
N ILE A 167 -2.23 -23.94 16.15
CA ILE A 167 -1.07 -23.42 15.40
C ILE A 167 -0.68 -22.07 16.02
N ARG A 168 0.33 -22.06 16.88
CA ARG A 168 0.77 -20.84 17.57
C ARG A 168 1.29 -19.80 16.59
N LEU A 169 0.83 -18.56 16.74
CA LEU A 169 1.16 -17.46 15.82
C LEU A 169 2.68 -17.23 15.76
N ARG A 170 3.35 -17.26 16.91
CA ARG A 170 4.81 -17.07 16.99
C ARG A 170 5.59 -18.15 16.23
N GLU A 171 5.18 -19.41 16.35
CA GLU A 171 5.82 -20.53 15.66
C GLU A 171 5.53 -20.50 14.16
N PHE A 172 4.28 -20.16 13.80
CA PHE A 172 3.87 -19.93 12.42
C PHE A 172 4.72 -18.84 11.73
N LEU A 173 4.96 -17.72 12.41
CA LEU A 173 5.77 -16.61 11.90
C LEU A 173 7.29 -16.84 12.03
N SER A 174 7.72 -18.00 12.55
CA SER A 174 9.13 -18.28 12.87
C SER A 174 9.75 -17.19 13.75
N GLY A 175 9.01 -16.74 14.77
CA GLY A 175 9.44 -15.71 15.71
C GLY A 175 9.49 -14.29 15.13
N ARG A 176 9.02 -14.05 13.90
CA ARG A 176 8.94 -12.69 13.35
C ARG A 176 7.79 -11.90 13.98
N PRO A 177 7.95 -10.58 14.18
CA PRO A 177 6.88 -9.74 14.69
C PRO A 177 5.77 -9.56 13.66
N ILE A 178 4.59 -9.20 14.15
CA ILE A 178 3.52 -8.62 13.34
C ILE A 178 3.64 -7.09 13.35
N LEU A 179 3.07 -6.43 12.36
CA LEU A 179 3.09 -4.98 12.22
C LEU A 179 1.71 -4.42 12.51
N LYS A 180 1.61 -3.53 13.49
CA LYS A 180 0.36 -2.86 13.89
C LYS A 180 0.49 -1.36 13.74
N SER A 181 -0.63 -0.67 13.52
CA SER A 181 -0.64 0.79 13.70
C SER A 181 -0.49 1.11 15.19
N SER A 182 0.07 2.27 15.52
CA SER A 182 0.21 2.73 16.91
C SER A 182 -1.13 2.98 17.60
N ASN A 183 -2.20 3.14 16.83
CA ASN A 183 -3.55 3.28 17.36
C ASN A 183 -4.05 1.90 17.78
N ASN A 184 -3.98 1.64 19.09
CA ASN A 184 -4.19 0.33 19.75
C ASN A 184 -5.59 -0.31 19.57
N ASP A 185 -6.54 0.37 18.93
CA ASP A 185 -7.96 -0.03 18.91
C ASP A 185 -8.33 -1.10 17.88
N LEU A 186 -7.38 -1.64 17.12
CA LEU A 186 -7.73 -2.39 15.92
C LEU A 186 -7.13 -3.79 15.90
N ASP A 187 -8.04 -4.75 15.73
CA ASP A 187 -7.83 -6.19 15.61
C ASP A 187 -7.12 -6.57 14.29
N GLU A 188 -6.32 -5.71 13.65
CA GLU A 188 -5.70 -5.99 12.35
C GLU A 188 -4.20 -5.73 12.38
N ALA A 189 -3.44 -6.62 11.72
CA ALA A 189 -2.00 -6.53 11.64
C ALA A 189 -1.50 -7.05 10.29
N LEU A 190 -0.28 -6.63 9.92
CA LEU A 190 0.42 -7.19 8.77
C LEU A 190 1.46 -8.21 9.25
N ALA A 191 1.57 -9.34 8.56
CA ALA A 191 2.51 -10.40 8.91
C ALA A 191 3.17 -10.99 7.66
N TRP A 192 4.46 -11.33 7.76
CA TRP A 192 5.18 -11.98 6.67
C TRP A 192 4.91 -13.48 6.66
N PHE A 193 4.37 -14.00 5.56
CA PHE A 193 4.21 -15.44 5.35
C PHE A 193 4.53 -15.80 3.90
N GLN A 194 5.25 -16.90 3.71
CA GLN A 194 5.71 -17.37 2.39
C GLN A 194 6.31 -16.27 1.47
N GLY A 195 7.03 -15.31 2.07
CA GLY A 195 7.72 -14.28 1.30
C GLY A 195 6.85 -13.10 0.89
N ASP A 196 5.56 -13.13 1.21
CA ASP A 196 4.58 -12.09 0.99
C ASP A 196 4.08 -11.49 2.32
N LEU A 197 3.58 -10.26 2.25
CA LEU A 197 2.96 -9.56 3.35
C LEU A 197 1.45 -9.82 3.33
N HIS A 198 0.92 -10.22 4.47
CA HIS A 198 -0.47 -10.60 4.62
C HIS A 198 -1.16 -9.77 5.69
N LEU A 199 -2.41 -9.41 5.44
CA LEU A 199 -3.29 -8.85 6.45
C LEU A 199 -3.91 -9.99 7.25
N ILE A 200 -3.74 -9.95 8.57
CA ILE A 200 -4.38 -10.83 9.53
C ILE A 200 -5.29 -10.03 10.45
N ARG A 201 -6.37 -10.66 10.90
CA ARG A 201 -7.32 -10.07 11.83
C ARG A 201 -7.50 -10.94 13.07
N ARG A 202 -7.40 -10.32 14.23
CA ARG A 202 -7.74 -10.89 15.54
C ARG A 202 -9.26 -11.03 15.64
N LEU A 203 -9.72 -12.18 16.10
CA LEU A 203 -11.12 -12.42 16.38
C LEU A 203 -11.38 -12.13 17.85
N LYS A 204 -12.59 -11.66 18.16
CA LYS A 204 -13.03 -11.36 19.53
C LYS A 204 -13.24 -12.64 20.38
N TYR A 205 -13.19 -13.81 19.76
CA TYR A 205 -13.31 -15.10 20.43
C TYR A 205 -11.95 -15.57 20.93
N TYR A 206 -11.92 -15.94 22.21
CA TYR A 206 -10.77 -16.56 22.86
C TYR A 206 -11.07 -18.04 23.03
N ASN A 207 -10.29 -18.90 22.38
CA ASN A 207 -10.22 -20.30 22.77
C ASN A 207 -9.08 -20.44 23.77
N GLU A 208 -9.40 -20.96 24.96
CA GLU A 208 -8.41 -21.22 26.03
C GLU A 208 -7.62 -19.96 26.45
N GLY A 209 -8.27 -18.79 26.42
CA GLY A 209 -7.67 -17.51 26.86
C GLY A 209 -6.67 -16.88 25.88
N LEU A 210 -6.41 -17.50 24.72
CA LEU A 210 -5.51 -16.96 23.70
C LEU A 210 -6.27 -16.31 22.55
N PRO A 211 -5.81 -15.15 22.03
CA PRO A 211 -6.44 -14.50 20.90
C PRO A 211 -6.30 -15.35 19.64
N GLN A 212 -7.39 -15.49 18.91
CA GLN A 212 -7.43 -16.16 17.62
C GLN A 212 -7.14 -15.16 16.50
N TRP A 213 -6.27 -15.52 15.56
CA TRP A 213 -5.96 -14.73 14.38
C TRP A 213 -6.40 -15.48 13.12
N ARG A 214 -6.89 -14.76 12.12
CA ARG A 214 -7.20 -15.32 10.79
C ARG A 214 -6.63 -14.46 9.68
N PHE A 215 -6.37 -15.07 8.53
CA PHE A 215 -6.04 -14.34 7.32
C PHE A 215 -7.24 -13.54 6.81
N VAL A 216 -6.99 -12.30 6.40
CA VAL A 216 -7.91 -11.47 5.60
C VAL A 216 -7.49 -11.50 4.13
N THR A 217 -6.18 -11.41 3.89
CA THR A 217 -5.59 -11.63 2.56
C THR A 217 -5.47 -13.11 2.25
N GLU A 218 -5.55 -13.47 0.98
CA GLU A 218 -5.37 -14.85 0.51
C GLU A 218 -3.96 -15.04 -0.04
N VAL A 219 -3.24 -16.07 0.39
CA VAL A 219 -1.95 -16.39 -0.23
C VAL A 219 -2.18 -16.69 -1.72
N GLY A 220 -1.23 -16.30 -2.57
CA GLY A 220 -1.33 -16.47 -4.03
C GLY A 220 -2.21 -15.43 -4.77
N ARG A 221 -3.12 -14.72 -4.10
CA ARG A 221 -3.97 -13.68 -4.73
C ARG A 221 -3.39 -12.28 -4.57
N LYS A 222 -2.19 -12.06 -5.13
CA LYS A 222 -1.38 -10.84 -4.96
C LYS A 222 -2.16 -9.54 -5.21
N ASN A 223 -2.86 -9.41 -6.34
CA ASN A 223 -3.57 -8.16 -6.69
C ASN A 223 -4.66 -7.80 -5.66
N ASN A 224 -5.54 -8.76 -5.31
CA ASN A 224 -6.57 -8.52 -4.30
C ASN A 224 -5.96 -8.20 -2.92
N ASN A 225 -4.80 -8.80 -2.58
CA ASN A 225 -4.09 -8.45 -1.35
C ASN A 225 -3.54 -7.03 -1.37
N GLY A 226 -3.05 -6.57 -2.52
CA GLY A 226 -2.61 -5.20 -2.74
C GLY A 226 -3.70 -4.19 -2.38
N ARG A 227 -4.93 -4.44 -2.85
CA ARG A 227 -6.10 -3.63 -2.49
C ARG A 227 -6.35 -3.59 -0.98
N LEU A 228 -6.45 -4.76 -0.34
CA LEU A 228 -6.76 -4.85 1.09
C LEU A 228 -5.69 -4.18 1.97
N ILE A 229 -4.41 -4.29 1.59
CA ILE A 229 -3.30 -3.66 2.32
C ILE A 229 -3.29 -2.15 2.07
N ALA A 230 -3.57 -1.68 0.86
CA ALA A 230 -3.71 -0.26 0.55
C ALA A 230 -4.85 0.38 1.37
N GLU A 231 -6.02 -0.27 1.42
CA GLU A 231 -7.16 0.16 2.23
C GLU A 231 -6.80 0.24 3.73
N LEU A 232 -6.04 -0.75 4.24
CA LEU A 232 -5.54 -0.71 5.61
C LEU A 232 -4.61 0.49 5.85
N ILE A 233 -3.67 0.77 4.93
CA ILE A 233 -2.74 1.89 5.04
C ILE A 233 -3.50 3.21 5.12
N GLU A 234 -4.42 3.45 4.19
CA GLU A 234 -5.23 4.67 4.18
C GLU A 234 -6.11 4.80 5.43
N TYR A 235 -6.64 3.69 5.94
CA TYR A 235 -7.48 3.73 7.13
C TYR A 235 -6.66 3.96 8.41
N LYS A 236 -5.50 3.31 8.54
CA LYS A 236 -4.73 3.24 9.79
C LYS A 236 -3.66 4.32 9.94
N LEU A 237 -3.17 4.91 8.84
CA LEU A 237 -2.11 5.91 8.87
C LEU A 237 -2.67 7.29 8.50
N VAL A 238 -3.05 8.06 9.52
CA VAL A 238 -3.72 9.38 9.39
C VAL A 238 -2.97 10.31 8.42
N ALA A 239 -1.65 10.45 8.56
CA ALA A 239 -0.86 11.31 7.68
C ALA A 239 -0.92 10.89 6.20
N ILE A 240 -1.04 9.58 5.91
CA ILE A 240 -1.19 9.05 4.54
C ILE A 240 -2.60 9.31 4.03
N ARG A 241 -3.62 9.09 4.86
CA ARG A 241 -5.02 9.37 4.54
C ARG A 241 -5.23 10.83 4.18
N ASP A 242 -4.71 11.73 5.00
CA ASP A 242 -4.93 13.17 4.86
C ASP A 242 -4.15 13.71 3.66
N PHE A 243 -2.94 13.18 3.41
CA PHE A 243 -2.22 13.43 2.16
C PHE A 243 -3.00 12.96 0.92
N SER A 244 -3.57 11.76 0.96
CA SER A 244 -4.36 11.23 -0.17
C SER A 244 -5.64 12.04 -0.42
N LYS A 245 -6.29 12.54 0.65
CA LYS A 245 -7.40 13.50 0.53
C LYS A 245 -6.97 14.81 -0.10
N ALA A 246 -5.83 15.38 0.31
CA ALA A 246 -5.30 16.60 -0.28
C ALA A 246 -5.00 16.42 -1.79
N MET A 247 -4.46 15.27 -2.18
CA MET A 247 -4.23 14.94 -3.59
C MET A 247 -5.53 14.78 -4.41
N LYS A 248 -6.59 14.21 -3.83
CA LYS A 248 -7.92 14.14 -4.48
C LYS A 248 -8.52 15.53 -4.69
N TYR A 249 -8.38 16.40 -3.69
CA TYR A 249 -8.82 17.79 -3.80
C TYR A 249 -8.01 18.56 -4.85
N PHE A 250 -6.69 18.31 -4.95
CA PHE A 250 -5.85 18.89 -5.98
C PHE A 250 -6.30 18.49 -7.39
N GLU A 251 -6.62 17.20 -7.60
CA GLU A 251 -7.21 16.74 -8.86
C GLU A 251 -8.55 17.43 -9.17
N SER A 252 -9.42 17.60 -8.18
CA SER A 252 -10.69 18.32 -8.38
C SER A 252 -10.46 19.72 -8.90
N ILE A 253 -9.50 20.45 -8.32
CA ILE A 253 -9.14 21.79 -8.78
C ILE A 253 -8.65 21.72 -10.24
N LYS A 254 -7.71 20.82 -10.55
CA LYS A 254 -7.23 20.63 -11.94
C LYS A 254 -8.39 20.42 -12.92
N ASN A 255 -9.32 19.52 -12.61
CA ASN A 255 -10.44 19.20 -13.47
C ASN A 255 -11.40 20.39 -13.67
N GLU A 256 -11.59 21.23 -12.64
CA GLU A 256 -12.37 22.48 -12.78
C GLU A 256 -11.73 23.47 -13.75
N PHE A 257 -10.39 23.54 -13.78
CA PHE A 257 -9.67 24.36 -14.75
C PHE A 257 -9.75 23.77 -16.16
N ASP A 258 -9.50 22.47 -16.33
CA ASP A 258 -9.56 21.79 -17.63
C ASP A 258 -10.94 21.93 -18.30
N ASN A 259 -12.01 21.68 -17.54
CA ASN A 259 -13.39 21.80 -18.05
C ASN A 259 -13.80 23.25 -18.37
N SER A 260 -13.12 24.24 -17.78
CA SER A 260 -13.38 25.65 -18.07
C SER A 260 -12.87 26.09 -19.44
N ALA A 261 -11.95 25.34 -20.05
CA ALA A 261 -11.44 25.65 -21.38
C ALA A 261 -12.45 25.30 -22.49
N ASP A 262 -13.45 24.46 -22.20
CA ASP A 262 -14.43 23.97 -23.18
C ASP A 262 -15.84 24.57 -23.02
N GLY A 263 -16.13 25.41 -22.01
CA GLY A 263 -17.45 26.05 -21.95
C GLY A 263 -17.74 26.84 -20.67
N LEU A 264 -18.08 28.11 -20.84
CA LEU A 264 -18.43 29.09 -19.80
C LEU A 264 -19.81 28.85 -19.14
N HIS A 265 -20.41 27.66 -19.22
CA HIS A 265 -21.75 27.45 -18.62
C HIS A 265 -21.87 26.10 -17.92
N HIS A 266 -22.26 26.18 -16.64
CA HIS A 266 -22.62 25.09 -15.71
C HIS A 266 -21.52 24.50 -14.84
N LEU A 267 -21.22 25.19 -13.73
CA LEU A 267 -20.93 24.51 -12.47
C LEU A 267 -21.95 24.96 -11.42
N LYS A 268 -22.99 24.14 -11.22
CA LYS A 268 -23.78 24.18 -9.99
C LYS A 268 -22.89 23.66 -8.84
N THR A 269 -23.03 24.32 -7.72
CA THR A 269 -22.32 24.16 -6.45
C THR A 269 -22.46 22.75 -5.87
N ASN A 270 -21.48 21.87 -6.12
CA ASN A 270 -21.28 20.62 -5.36
C ASN A 270 -20.46 20.89 -4.08
N GLN A 271 -20.88 21.88 -3.29
CA GLN A 271 -20.20 22.27 -2.06
C GLN A 271 -20.39 21.22 -0.94
N GLU A 272 -21.40 20.36 -1.06
CA GLU A 272 -21.78 19.38 -0.03
C GLU A 272 -20.95 18.09 -0.05
N GLN A 273 -20.25 17.76 -1.14
CA GLN A 273 -19.55 16.46 -1.23
C GLN A 273 -18.12 16.49 -0.65
N TYR A 274 -17.53 17.67 -0.47
CA TYR A 274 -16.15 17.84 0.02
C TYR A 274 -16.04 18.87 1.16
N GLY A 275 -17.12 19.04 1.96
CA GLY A 275 -17.23 19.96 3.10
C GLY A 275 -16.25 19.68 4.25
N VAL A 276 -14.97 19.76 3.94
CA VAL A 276 -13.86 19.55 4.85
C VAL A 276 -13.08 20.84 4.90
N GLU A 277 -13.17 21.50 6.04
CA GLU A 277 -12.38 22.67 6.40
C GLU A 277 -10.89 22.25 6.40
N LEU A 278 -10.20 22.53 5.29
CA LEU A 278 -8.80 22.13 5.04
C LEU A 278 -7.80 22.74 6.05
N SER A 279 -8.21 23.76 6.81
CA SER A 279 -7.41 24.44 7.83
C SER A 279 -7.04 23.55 9.02
N TYR A 280 -7.76 22.44 9.25
CA TYR A 280 -7.57 21.58 10.44
C TYR A 280 -6.89 20.23 10.16
N LEU A 281 -6.60 19.88 8.91
CA LEU A 281 -6.21 18.50 8.55
C LEU A 281 -4.71 18.27 8.30
N TYR A 282 -3.90 19.32 8.32
CA TYR A 282 -2.47 19.20 8.13
C TYR A 282 -1.81 20.35 8.88
N ASP A 283 -0.75 20.06 9.64
CA ASP A 283 0.00 21.10 10.34
C ASP A 283 0.46 22.16 9.32
N SER A 284 -0.09 23.36 9.45
CA SER A 284 0.14 24.48 8.53
C SER A 284 1.59 24.96 8.54
N SER A 285 2.38 24.55 9.55
CA SER A 285 3.83 24.80 9.60
C SER A 285 4.62 24.11 8.49
N PHE A 286 4.03 23.13 7.79
CA PHE A 286 4.66 22.49 6.63
C PHE A 286 4.65 23.34 5.36
N PHE A 287 4.03 24.52 5.38
CA PHE A 287 3.88 25.34 4.21
C PHE A 287 4.28 26.80 4.44
N THR A 288 5.06 27.35 3.52
CA THR A 288 5.46 28.77 3.54
C THR A 288 4.39 29.61 2.85
N ASN A 289 3.71 30.45 3.62
CA ASN A 289 2.80 31.46 3.10
C ASN A 289 3.61 32.57 2.42
N HIS A 290 3.75 32.50 1.10
CA HIS A 290 4.36 33.57 0.32
C HIS A 290 3.38 34.00 -0.78
N ASN A 291 3.20 35.31 -0.92
CA ASN A 291 2.54 35.96 -2.08
C ASN A 291 3.31 35.76 -3.40
N ASP A 292 4.17 34.74 -3.48
CA ASP A 292 5.06 34.44 -4.59
C ASP A 292 4.75 33.03 -5.09
N PHE A 293 4.53 32.89 -6.39
CA PHE A 293 4.22 31.63 -7.08
C PHE A 293 5.36 30.60 -7.05
N LYS A 294 6.49 30.89 -6.38
CA LYS A 294 7.59 29.93 -6.13
C LYS A 294 7.16 28.58 -5.53
N HIS A 295 6.02 28.52 -4.84
CA HIS A 295 5.48 27.28 -4.28
C HIS A 295 4.68 26.45 -5.29
N VAL A 296 4.32 27.01 -6.44
CA VAL A 296 3.62 26.29 -7.53
C VAL A 296 4.67 25.46 -8.29
N PRO A 297 4.51 24.13 -8.37
CA PRO A 297 5.44 23.27 -9.10
C PRO A 297 5.63 23.72 -10.54
N ARG A 298 6.87 23.65 -11.04
CA ARG A 298 7.21 24.06 -12.42
C ARG A 298 6.40 23.33 -13.49
N TYR A 299 5.96 22.09 -13.23
CA TYR A 299 5.13 21.36 -14.18
C TYR A 299 3.72 21.94 -14.33
N LEU A 300 3.33 22.90 -13.46
CA LEU A 300 2.10 23.68 -13.52
C LEU A 300 2.33 25.12 -14.03
N VAL A 301 3.56 25.50 -14.37
CA VAL A 301 3.89 26.87 -14.78
C VAL A 301 4.75 26.84 -16.04
N SER A 302 4.19 27.28 -17.17
CA SER A 302 4.99 27.58 -18.36
C SER A 302 5.50 29.02 -18.28
N THR A 303 6.82 29.18 -18.44
CA THR A 303 7.51 30.49 -18.44
C THR A 303 7.91 30.93 -19.85
N ASP A 304 7.40 30.25 -20.88
CA ASP A 304 7.75 30.50 -22.26
C ASP A 304 7.14 31.85 -22.72
N GLY A 305 7.99 32.85 -22.98
CA GLY A 305 7.62 34.08 -23.69
C GLY A 305 7.08 35.23 -22.82
N VAL A 306 7.59 35.42 -21.59
CA VAL A 306 7.18 36.54 -20.72
C VAL A 306 8.37 37.46 -20.41
N ALA A 307 8.17 38.77 -20.52
CA ALA A 307 9.16 39.78 -20.19
C ALA A 307 9.44 39.83 -18.66
N PRO A 308 10.64 40.26 -18.21
CA PRO A 308 10.95 40.40 -16.80
C PRO A 308 9.98 41.37 -16.10
N GLY A 309 9.17 40.88 -15.16
CA GLY A 309 8.21 41.68 -14.38
C GLY A 309 6.74 41.29 -14.58
N ASP A 310 6.42 40.64 -15.69
CA ASP A 310 5.11 40.02 -15.91
C ASP A 310 5.15 38.55 -15.51
N PHE A 311 4.18 38.08 -14.74
CA PHE A 311 4.03 36.65 -14.43
C PHE A 311 2.80 36.12 -15.14
N LYS A 312 3.00 35.34 -16.21
CA LYS A 312 1.97 34.41 -16.69
C LYS A 312 2.15 33.10 -15.95
N VAL A 313 1.10 32.68 -15.24
CA VAL A 313 1.02 31.32 -14.73
C VAL A 313 0.26 30.49 -15.75
N ASP A 314 0.98 30.01 -16.75
CA ASP A 314 0.44 29.06 -17.70
C ASP A 314 0.33 27.69 -17.00
N PHE A 315 -0.87 27.30 -16.57
CA PHE A 315 -1.14 25.92 -16.14
C PHE A 315 -1.11 24.99 -17.35
N LYS A 316 0.09 24.54 -17.73
CA LYS A 316 0.29 23.52 -18.76
C LYS A 316 0.55 22.19 -18.10
N PHE A 317 -0.51 21.41 -17.90
CA PHE A 317 -0.41 20.00 -17.50
C PHE A 317 0.19 19.18 -18.65
N LYS A 318 1.52 19.24 -18.84
CA LYS A 318 2.23 18.43 -19.85
C LYS A 318 2.38 16.99 -19.33
N SER A 319 1.55 16.06 -19.81
CA SER A 319 1.80 14.63 -19.62
C SER A 319 3.02 14.22 -20.45
N LYS A 320 4.14 13.88 -19.79
CA LYS A 320 5.27 13.21 -20.46
C LYS A 320 4.99 11.71 -20.51
N SER A 321 4.07 11.28 -21.37
CA SER A 321 4.00 9.87 -21.74
C SER A 321 5.30 9.48 -22.44
N MET A 322 6.11 8.60 -21.83
CA MET A 322 7.35 8.08 -22.43
C MET A 322 7.11 7.20 -23.68
N LEU A 323 5.86 6.92 -24.03
CA LEU A 323 5.49 5.97 -25.10
C LEU A 323 5.05 6.62 -26.42
N SER A 324 4.95 7.95 -26.51
CA SER A 324 4.58 8.64 -27.76
C SER A 324 5.77 9.30 -28.42
N ARG A 325 6.53 8.55 -29.23
CA ARG A 325 7.66 9.09 -30.00
C ARG A 325 7.29 9.75 -31.33
N ASN A 326 6.03 9.79 -31.77
CA ASN A 326 5.72 10.21 -33.15
C ASN A 326 4.43 11.02 -33.37
N ARG A 327 3.97 11.81 -32.39
CA ARG A 327 3.02 12.90 -32.68
C ARG A 327 3.51 14.17 -32.01
N GLY A 328 3.68 15.22 -32.81
CA GLY A 328 4.02 16.56 -32.31
C GLY A 328 3.02 17.01 -31.24
N PRO A 329 3.42 17.93 -30.34
CA PRO A 329 2.57 18.38 -29.27
C PRO A 329 1.35 19.08 -29.86
N ALA A 330 0.19 18.46 -29.76
CA ALA A 330 -1.05 19.20 -29.88
C ALA A 330 -1.14 20.06 -28.61
N ASP A 331 -0.71 21.32 -28.71
CA ASP A 331 -0.91 22.35 -27.69
C ASP A 331 -2.41 22.57 -27.51
N LYS A 332 -3.02 21.76 -26.65
CA LYS A 332 -4.41 21.92 -26.23
C LYS A 332 -4.44 22.57 -24.85
N HIS A 333 -5.03 23.76 -24.83
CA HIS A 333 -5.41 24.59 -23.69
C HIS A 333 -4.26 25.33 -23.00
N THR A 334 -3.93 26.52 -23.52
CA THR A 334 -3.09 27.51 -22.82
C THR A 334 -4.01 28.56 -22.19
N PHE A 335 -4.00 28.68 -20.87
CA PHE A 335 -4.73 29.75 -20.16
C PHE A 335 -3.86 31.00 -20.10
N LYS A 336 -4.25 32.06 -20.83
CA LYS A 336 -3.61 33.38 -20.73
C LYS A 336 -4.31 34.17 -19.63
N TYR A 337 -3.56 34.75 -18.70
CA TYR A 337 -4.10 35.69 -17.71
C TYR A 337 -3.39 37.04 -17.78
N ASP A 338 -4.17 38.09 -17.54
CA ASP A 338 -3.75 39.49 -17.47
C ASP A 338 -4.20 40.02 -16.09
N GLN A 339 -3.30 40.67 -15.36
CA GLN A 339 -3.51 41.13 -13.97
C GLN A 339 -4.63 42.17 -13.82
N GLY A 340 -5.19 42.69 -14.91
CA GLY A 340 -6.19 43.75 -14.91
C GLY A 340 -7.66 43.35 -14.64
N ILE A 341 -7.99 42.06 -14.49
CA ILE A 341 -9.40 41.64 -14.35
C ILE A 341 -9.78 41.44 -12.88
N THR A 342 -10.55 42.39 -12.35
CA THR A 342 -11.12 42.47 -10.98
C THR A 342 -12.11 41.35 -10.62
N TYR A 343 -12.50 40.50 -11.57
CA TYR A 343 -13.21 39.26 -11.28
C TYR A 343 -12.22 38.14 -10.95
N LEU A 344 -11.64 38.22 -9.74
CA LEU A 344 -10.97 37.08 -9.11
C LEU A 344 -12.04 36.02 -8.84
N THR A 345 -12.34 35.24 -9.87
CA THR A 345 -13.26 34.12 -9.83
C THR A 345 -12.89 33.19 -8.67
N TYR A 346 -13.89 32.75 -7.91
CA TYR A 346 -13.80 31.81 -6.77
C TYR A 346 -12.75 30.69 -6.93
N ARG A 347 -12.51 30.22 -8.17
CA ARG A 347 -11.48 29.24 -8.53
C ARG A 347 -10.04 29.69 -8.22
N TRP A 348 -9.71 30.96 -8.43
CA TRP A 348 -8.40 31.54 -8.10
C TRP A 348 -8.18 31.66 -6.60
N LEU A 349 -9.22 32.07 -5.84
CA LEU A 349 -9.17 32.06 -4.38
C LEU A 349 -8.95 30.63 -3.85
N ARG A 350 -9.60 29.63 -4.45
CA ARG A 350 -9.37 28.22 -4.10
C ARG A 350 -7.95 27.76 -4.39
N LEU A 351 -7.38 28.11 -5.55
CA LEU A 351 -6.02 27.71 -5.90
C LEU A 351 -4.97 28.44 -5.05
N LYS A 352 -5.14 29.75 -4.86
CA LYS A 352 -4.26 30.57 -4.01
C LYS A 352 -4.23 30.08 -2.57
N ASN A 353 -5.37 29.60 -2.07
CA ASN A 353 -5.48 29.05 -0.72
C ASN A 353 -5.19 27.54 -0.66
N PHE A 354 -5.07 26.86 -1.81
CA PHE A 354 -4.77 25.44 -1.85
C PHE A 354 -3.26 25.20 -1.78
N MET A 355 -2.85 24.53 -0.71
CA MET A 355 -1.46 24.20 -0.47
C MET A 355 -1.11 22.95 -1.28
N ILE A 356 -0.33 23.12 -2.34
CA ILE A 356 0.07 21.99 -3.20
C ILE A 356 0.87 20.99 -2.37
N PRO A 357 0.49 19.70 -2.35
CA PRO A 357 1.22 18.70 -1.59
C PRO A 357 2.70 18.66 -2.00
N PRO A 358 3.63 18.37 -1.08
CA PRO A 358 5.04 18.40 -1.39
C PRO A 358 5.43 17.30 -2.40
N GLN A 359 6.33 17.62 -3.33
CA GLN A 359 7.02 16.63 -4.17
C GLN A 359 8.24 16.02 -3.46
N LYS A 360 8.68 16.66 -2.36
CA LYS A 360 9.73 16.17 -1.48
C LYS A 360 9.38 16.51 -0.03
N SER A 361 9.04 15.50 0.77
CA SER A 361 8.74 15.67 2.20
C SER A 361 9.72 14.86 3.07
N THR A 362 11.01 15.20 2.98
CA THR A 362 12.08 14.47 3.71
C THR A 362 12.35 15.02 5.11
N ARG A 363 11.64 16.08 5.52
CA ARG A 363 11.78 16.68 6.85
C ARG A 363 10.79 16.08 7.86
N SER A 364 9.61 15.71 7.40
CA SER A 364 8.52 15.16 8.20
C SER A 364 8.60 13.64 8.29
N ILE A 365 8.29 13.08 9.46
CA ILE A 365 8.42 11.65 9.75
C ILE A 365 7.45 10.83 8.90
N ALA A 366 7.94 9.76 8.29
CA ALA A 366 7.12 8.84 7.52
C ALA A 366 6.05 8.15 8.39
N GLY A 367 4.94 7.77 7.76
CA GLY A 367 3.98 6.85 8.39
C GLY A 367 4.69 5.56 8.80
N ARG A 368 4.19 4.88 9.84
CA ARG A 368 4.90 3.72 10.39
C ARG A 368 3.95 2.70 10.97
N PHE A 369 4.29 1.43 10.74
CA PHE A 369 3.77 0.33 11.56
C PHE A 369 4.80 -0.05 12.64
N SER A 370 4.30 -0.30 13.84
CA SER A 370 5.07 -0.79 14.98
C SER A 370 5.14 -2.30 14.94
N GLU A 371 6.33 -2.83 15.22
CA GLU A 371 6.53 -4.27 15.39
C GLU A 371 6.02 -4.69 16.77
N SER A 372 5.19 -5.74 16.82
CA SER A 372 4.67 -6.35 18.04
C SER A 372 4.88 -7.87 18.00
N TYR A 373 5.26 -8.44 19.14
CA TYR A 373 5.35 -9.88 19.33
C TYR A 373 4.10 -10.33 20.08
N GLU A 374 3.00 -10.49 19.34
CA GLU A 374 1.74 -10.95 19.91
C GLU A 374 1.75 -12.46 20.11
N GLU A 375 1.16 -12.90 21.22
CA GLU A 375 0.79 -14.29 21.43
C GLU A 375 -0.56 -14.59 20.78
N GLY A 376 -0.92 -15.87 20.75
CA GLY A 376 -2.17 -16.34 20.17
C GLY A 376 -1.96 -17.47 19.19
N TRP A 377 -3.03 -17.85 18.53
CA TRP A 377 -3.00 -18.91 17.54
C TRP A 377 -3.57 -18.42 16.22
N LEU A 378 -2.91 -18.83 15.15
CA LEU A 378 -3.38 -18.62 13.81
C LEU A 378 -4.32 -19.77 13.47
N CYS A 379 -5.46 -19.38 12.98
CA CYS A 379 -6.47 -20.26 12.48
C CYS A 379 -6.25 -20.44 10.97
N PRO A 380 -5.74 -21.59 10.53
CA PRO A 380 -5.47 -21.86 9.12
C PRO A 380 -6.78 -21.97 8.33
N LEU A 381 -6.73 -21.56 7.07
CA LEU A 381 -7.87 -21.44 6.13
C LEU A 381 -8.61 -22.77 5.92
#